data_AF-A0AAE8VXM2-F1
#
_entry.id   AF-A0AAE8VXM2-F1
#
_cell.length_a   1.000
_cell.length_b   1.000
_cell.length_c   1.000
_cell.angle_alpha   90.00
_cell.angle_beta   90.00
_cell.angle_gamma   90.00
#
_symmetry.space_group_name_H-M   'P 1'
#
loop_
_entity.id
_entity.type
_entity.pdbx_description
1 polymer ?
#
loop_
_entity_poly.entity_id
_entity_poly.type
_entity_poly.pdbx_seq_one_letter_code
_entity_poly.pdbx_strand_id
1 'polypeptide(L)'
;MYVERASRLAGAVVWTNAPAGAGTGLVLPDGCMDLLWNDGRLLVAGPDTQAYVTGGAPTRWAGVRFFPGTAPAFLGVPAHELRDRRVELADLWPAAEVRRLTARVNAAVDPASGLEEVALERAAAADGPDPLLRRIVAALGAGRPVAATADALGLGARQLHRRSLVAFGYGPKTLARVLRLQRALALARDGVPYAETAARAGYADQAHLARDVRELAGLPLGKLLDGGR
;
A
#
# COMPACT_ATOMS: atom_id res chain seq x y z
N MET A 1 16.44 1.98 11.20
CA MET A 1 16.78 1.15 10.04
C MET A 1 15.52 0.47 9.54
N TYR A 2 15.22 0.65 8.25
CA TYR A 2 14.12 0.00 7.55
C TYR A 2 14.64 -1.23 6.81
N VAL A 3 13.92 -2.36 6.91
CA VAL A 3 14.26 -3.60 6.22
C VAL A 3 12.97 -4.25 5.74
N GLU A 4 12.97 -4.80 4.52
CA GLU A 4 11.85 -5.54 3.97
C GLU A 4 12.29 -6.86 3.34
N ARG A 5 11.37 -7.83 3.30
CA ARG A 5 11.53 -9.13 2.66
C ARG A 5 10.20 -9.58 2.04
N ALA A 6 10.28 -10.47 1.07
CA ALA A 6 9.09 -11.15 0.58
C ALA A 6 8.38 -11.90 1.72
N SER A 7 7.05 -11.84 1.74
CA SER A 7 6.24 -12.65 2.64
C SER A 7 6.02 -14.05 2.07
N ARG A 8 5.77 -15.01 2.95
CA ARG A 8 5.17 -16.31 2.60
C ARG A 8 3.75 -16.16 2.02
N LEU A 9 3.05 -15.09 2.37
CA LEU A 9 1.78 -14.74 1.75
C LEU A 9 2.03 -14.15 0.36
N ALA A 10 1.53 -14.81 -0.68
CA ALA A 10 1.87 -14.50 -2.07
C ALA A 10 1.62 -13.03 -2.47
N GLY A 11 2.69 -12.31 -2.78
CA GLY A 11 2.67 -10.90 -3.20
C GLY A 11 2.62 -9.89 -2.06
N ALA A 12 2.60 -10.34 -0.80
CA ALA A 12 2.79 -9.46 0.35
C ALA A 12 4.28 -9.28 0.68
N VAL A 13 4.59 -8.21 1.40
CA VAL A 13 5.93 -7.85 1.86
C VAL A 13 5.89 -7.74 3.38
N VAL A 14 6.86 -8.34 4.06
CA VAL A 14 7.07 -8.14 5.50
C VAL A 14 8.17 -7.10 5.67
N TRP A 15 7.92 -6.09 6.49
CA TRP A 15 8.87 -5.02 6.74
C TRP A 15 8.98 -4.69 8.22
N THR A 16 10.13 -4.11 8.60
CA THR A 16 10.37 -3.56 9.93
C THR A 16 10.99 -2.18 9.81
N ASN A 17 10.71 -1.31 10.77
CA ASN A 17 11.36 -0.01 10.89
C ASN A 17 11.65 0.30 12.35
N ALA A 18 12.93 0.45 12.68
CA ALA A 18 13.40 0.91 13.98
C ALA A 18 14.11 2.26 13.83
N PRO A 19 13.39 3.40 13.85
CA PRO A 19 14.00 4.73 13.72
C PRO A 19 14.98 4.99 14.87
N ALA A 20 16.16 5.54 14.55
CA ALA A 20 17.24 5.78 15.52
C ALA A 20 17.05 7.09 16.33
N GLY A 21 16.12 7.96 15.93
CA GLY A 21 15.84 9.23 16.57
C GLY A 21 14.50 9.78 16.14
N ALA A 22 14.07 10.86 16.80
CA ALA A 22 12.85 11.57 16.42
C ALA A 22 13.00 12.13 15.00
N GLY A 23 12.02 11.83 14.13
CA GLY A 23 12.02 12.27 12.75
C GLY A 23 10.70 11.93 12.08
N THR A 24 10.35 12.69 11.06
CA THR A 24 9.19 12.42 10.23
C THR A 24 9.59 11.53 9.07
N GLY A 25 8.93 10.38 8.92
CA GLY A 25 9.02 9.56 7.71
C GLY A 25 7.94 9.95 6.70
N LEU A 26 8.10 9.49 5.46
CA LEU A 26 7.12 9.71 4.41
C LEU A 26 6.70 8.36 3.82
N VAL A 27 5.41 8.05 3.90
CA VAL A 27 4.81 6.89 3.24
C VAL A 27 4.10 7.39 1.99
N LEU A 28 4.53 6.91 0.82
CA LEU A 28 3.93 7.29 -0.45
C LEU A 28 2.74 6.37 -0.77
N PRO A 29 1.69 6.89 -1.45
CA PRO A 29 0.60 6.05 -1.90
C PRO A 29 1.11 5.00 -2.89
N ASP A 30 0.80 3.74 -2.64
CA ASP A 30 1.20 2.59 -3.46
C ASP A 30 0.02 1.66 -3.82
N GLY A 31 -1.17 1.94 -3.28
CA GLY A 31 -2.38 1.14 -3.46
C GLY A 31 -2.46 -0.09 -2.56
N CYS A 32 -1.53 -0.23 -1.63
CA CYS A 32 -1.51 -1.29 -0.65
C CYS A 32 -2.27 -0.88 0.62
N MET A 33 -2.47 -1.88 1.48
CA MET A 33 -2.87 -1.71 2.87
C MET A 33 -1.90 -2.54 3.71
N ASP A 34 -1.67 -2.11 4.94
CA ASP A 34 -0.71 -2.76 5.82
C ASP A 34 -1.39 -3.18 7.13
N LEU A 35 -1.14 -4.42 7.57
CA LEU A 35 -1.35 -4.83 8.96
C LEU A 35 -0.07 -4.51 9.73
N LEU A 36 -0.19 -3.70 10.78
CA LEU A 36 0.94 -3.09 11.47
C LEU A 36 1.00 -3.55 12.92
N TRP A 37 2.22 -3.62 13.42
CA TRP A 37 2.52 -3.65 14.83
C TRP A 37 3.35 -2.42 15.20
N ASN A 38 2.97 -1.73 16.26
CA ASN A 38 3.71 -0.61 16.83
C ASN A 38 3.73 -0.72 18.35
N ASP A 39 4.89 -1.01 18.91
CA ASP A 39 5.15 -1.02 20.36
C ASP A 39 4.05 -1.73 21.18
N GLY A 40 3.71 -2.95 20.77
CA GLY A 40 2.72 -3.79 21.43
C GLY A 40 1.27 -3.58 20.98
N ARG A 41 0.99 -2.69 20.02
CA ARG A 41 -0.34 -2.44 19.46
C ARG A 41 -0.46 -2.93 18.03
N LEU A 42 -1.67 -3.32 17.62
CA LEU A 42 -1.98 -3.76 16.27
C LEU A 42 -2.85 -2.72 15.56
N LEU A 43 -2.43 -2.30 14.37
CA LEU A 43 -3.12 -1.28 13.58
C LEU A 43 -3.33 -1.76 12.16
N VAL A 44 -4.27 -1.13 11.45
CA VAL A 44 -4.40 -1.24 10.00
C VAL A 44 -4.17 0.13 9.39
N ALA A 45 -3.24 0.22 8.44
CA ALA A 45 -3.14 1.35 7.54
C ALA A 45 -3.95 1.06 6.27
N GLY A 46 -4.95 1.88 6.00
CA GLY A 46 -5.66 1.85 4.74
C GLY A 46 -4.87 2.48 3.60
N PRO A 47 -5.41 2.44 2.38
CA PRO A 47 -4.73 2.98 1.22
C PRO A 47 -4.73 4.50 1.27
N ASP A 48 -3.59 5.09 0.93
CA ASP A 48 -3.45 6.54 0.86
C ASP A 48 -3.75 7.08 -0.55
N THR A 49 -4.34 8.27 -0.61
CA THR A 49 -4.51 9.08 -1.81
C THR A 49 -3.37 10.08 -2.00
N GLN A 50 -2.70 10.45 -0.90
CA GLN A 50 -1.55 11.36 -0.83
C GLN A 50 -0.56 10.85 0.22
N ALA A 51 0.69 11.32 0.17
CA ALA A 51 1.69 10.85 1.09
C ALA A 51 1.32 11.14 2.55
N TYR A 52 1.53 10.14 3.38
CA TYR A 52 1.35 10.24 4.81
C TYR A 52 2.67 10.55 5.48
N VAL A 53 2.70 11.65 6.22
CA VAL A 53 3.84 12.03 7.05
C VAL A 53 3.73 11.26 8.36
N THR A 54 4.65 10.35 8.61
CA THR A 54 4.71 9.66 9.90
C THR A 54 5.26 10.61 10.96
N GLY A 55 4.74 10.50 12.17
CA GLY A 55 5.17 11.31 13.31
C GLY A 55 5.09 10.52 14.61
N GLY A 56 5.48 11.15 15.70
CA GLY A 56 5.48 10.57 17.05
C GLY A 56 6.85 10.10 17.51
N ALA A 57 6.87 9.43 18.66
CA ALA A 57 8.08 8.92 19.27
C ALA A 57 8.75 7.84 18.38
N PRO A 58 10.09 7.72 18.41
CA PRO A 58 10.84 6.72 17.63
C PRO A 58 10.60 5.30 18.18
N THR A 59 9.44 4.75 17.86
CA THR A 59 8.97 3.43 18.26
C THR A 59 9.29 2.40 17.18
N ARG A 60 9.38 1.13 17.57
CA ARG A 60 9.59 0.03 16.62
C ARG A 60 8.30 -0.28 15.87
N TRP A 61 8.43 -0.46 14.57
CA TRP A 61 7.35 -0.87 13.69
C TRP A 61 7.68 -2.20 13.02
N ALA A 62 6.66 -3.03 12.86
CA ALA A 62 6.65 -4.15 11.95
C ALA A 62 5.36 -4.09 11.12
N GLY A 63 5.38 -4.60 9.90
CA GLY A 63 4.22 -4.59 9.04
C GLY A 63 4.21 -5.72 8.02
N VAL A 64 2.98 -6.13 7.67
CA VAL A 64 2.70 -6.94 6.48
C VAL A 64 1.97 -6.05 5.50
N ARG A 65 2.65 -5.63 4.44
CA ARG A 65 2.06 -4.92 3.32
C ARG A 65 1.44 -5.91 2.37
N PHE A 66 0.11 -5.84 2.20
CA PHE A 66 -0.60 -6.71 1.29
C PHE A 66 -0.50 -6.21 -0.15
N PHE A 67 -0.44 -7.14 -1.11
CA PHE A 67 -0.59 -6.79 -2.52
C PHE A 67 -1.90 -5.97 -2.73
N PRO A 68 -1.90 -4.91 -3.56
CA PRO A 68 -3.07 -4.07 -3.78
C PRO A 68 -4.35 -4.87 -4.05
N GLY A 69 -5.40 -4.60 -3.27
CA GLY A 69 -6.70 -5.29 -3.38
C GLY A 69 -6.84 -6.57 -2.57
N THR A 70 -5.80 -7.00 -1.85
CA THR A 70 -5.82 -8.27 -1.10
C THR A 70 -6.36 -8.10 0.32
N ALA A 71 -5.95 -7.04 1.03
CA ALA A 71 -6.26 -6.86 2.44
C ALA A 71 -7.76 -6.85 2.78
N PRO A 72 -8.67 -6.25 1.98
CA PRO A 72 -10.09 -6.25 2.30
C PRO A 72 -10.70 -7.64 2.49
N ALA A 73 -10.25 -8.63 1.71
CA ALA A 73 -10.71 -10.01 1.83
C ALA A 73 -10.28 -10.67 3.15
N PHE A 74 -9.15 -10.25 3.72
CA PHE A 74 -8.59 -10.83 4.95
C PHE A 74 -8.96 -10.05 6.21
N LEU A 75 -9.16 -8.74 6.06
CA LEU A 75 -9.54 -7.84 7.15
C LEU A 75 -11.05 -7.75 7.36
N GLY A 76 -11.84 -8.15 6.35
CA GLY A 76 -13.30 -8.10 6.43
C GLY A 76 -13.89 -6.68 6.32
N VAL A 77 -13.09 -5.71 5.88
CA VAL A 77 -13.48 -4.30 5.75
C VAL A 77 -13.14 -3.77 4.34
N PRO A 78 -14.08 -3.12 3.65
CA PRO A 78 -13.79 -2.45 2.39
C PRO A 78 -12.70 -1.39 2.54
N ALA A 79 -11.76 -1.34 1.59
CA ALA A 79 -10.62 -0.42 1.65
C ALA A 79 -11.02 1.07 1.70
N HIS A 80 -12.18 1.44 1.14
CA HIS A 80 -12.64 2.84 1.13
C HIS A 80 -13.07 3.35 2.50
N GLU A 81 -13.39 2.47 3.45
CA GLU A 81 -13.70 2.85 4.83
C GLU A 81 -12.44 3.27 5.61
N LEU A 82 -11.28 2.78 5.17
CA LEU A 82 -9.97 3.02 5.76
C LEU A 82 -9.09 3.97 4.94
N ARG A 83 -9.61 4.51 3.83
CA ARG A 83 -8.84 5.41 2.95
C ARG A 83 -8.27 6.59 3.75
N ASP A 84 -6.98 6.85 3.58
CA ASP A 84 -6.22 7.90 4.27
C ASP A 84 -6.19 7.76 5.80
N ARG A 85 -6.46 6.57 6.35
CA ARG A 85 -6.58 6.35 7.81
C ARG A 85 -5.66 5.25 8.32
N ARG A 86 -5.22 5.43 9.56
CA ARG A 86 -4.61 4.39 10.40
C ARG A 86 -5.53 4.18 11.58
N VAL A 87 -6.01 2.95 11.76
CA VAL A 87 -6.99 2.62 12.82
C VAL A 87 -6.46 1.48 13.67
N GLU A 88 -6.85 1.44 14.94
CA GLU A 88 -6.53 0.32 15.80
C GLU A 88 -7.28 -0.92 15.30
N LEU A 89 -6.66 -2.10 15.33
CA LEU A 89 -7.31 -3.32 14.85
C LEU A 89 -8.57 -3.65 15.68
N ALA A 90 -8.60 -3.22 16.95
CA ALA A 90 -9.74 -3.37 17.85
C ALA A 90 -10.98 -2.54 17.43
N ASP A 91 -10.82 -1.55 16.54
CA ASP A 91 -11.95 -0.81 15.96
C ASP A 91 -12.61 -1.59 14.82
N LEU A 92 -11.93 -2.61 14.29
CA LEU A 92 -12.40 -3.43 13.16
C LEU A 92 -12.85 -4.82 13.62
N TRP A 93 -12.16 -5.40 14.60
CA TRP A 93 -12.37 -6.76 15.05
C TRP A 93 -12.75 -6.82 16.54
N PRO A 94 -13.40 -7.91 16.99
CA PRO A 94 -13.73 -8.09 18.39
C PRO A 94 -12.51 -7.96 19.31
N ALA A 95 -12.62 -7.11 20.34
CA ALA A 95 -11.49 -6.78 21.21
C ALA A 95 -10.83 -8.01 21.88
N ALA A 96 -11.60 -9.07 22.18
CA ALA A 96 -11.07 -10.30 22.73
C ALA A 96 -10.13 -11.04 21.75
N GLU A 97 -10.49 -11.04 20.46
CA GLU A 97 -9.68 -11.61 19.41
C GLU A 97 -8.40 -10.79 19.20
N VAL A 98 -8.53 -9.46 19.13
CA VAL A 98 -7.36 -8.57 18.99
C VAL A 98 -6.39 -8.73 20.16
N ARG A 99 -6.87 -8.81 21.41
CA ARG A 99 -6.00 -9.08 22.57
C ARG A 99 -5.24 -10.40 22.43
N ARG A 100 -5.90 -11.46 21.98
CA ARG A 100 -5.26 -12.77 21.74
C ARG A 100 -4.17 -12.67 20.67
N LEU A 101 -4.47 -11.99 19.56
CA LEU A 101 -3.52 -11.80 18.47
C LEU A 101 -2.33 -10.94 18.91
N THR A 102 -2.58 -9.82 19.59
CA THR A 102 -1.54 -8.95 20.13
C THR A 102 -0.60 -9.71 21.07
N ALA A 103 -1.15 -10.49 22.01
CA ALA A 103 -0.33 -11.30 22.92
C ALA A 103 0.55 -12.30 22.16
N ARG A 104 0.00 -12.95 21.12
CA ARG A 104 0.74 -13.90 20.28
C ARG A 104 1.84 -13.22 19.46
N VAL A 105 1.56 -12.06 18.86
CA VAL A 105 2.55 -11.28 18.10
C VAL A 105 3.68 -10.79 19.02
N ASN A 106 3.35 -10.33 20.23
CA ASN A 106 4.32 -9.87 21.22
C ASN A 106 5.18 -11.01 21.78
N ALA A 107 4.65 -12.24 21.84
CA ALA A 107 5.36 -13.42 22.32
C ALA A 107 6.16 -14.15 21.22
N ALA A 108 6.04 -13.74 19.96
CA ALA A 108 6.81 -14.31 18.86
C ALA A 108 8.30 -13.94 18.98
N VAL A 109 9.15 -14.68 18.26
CA VAL A 109 10.60 -14.38 18.17
C VAL A 109 10.84 -12.94 17.75
N ASP A 110 10.02 -12.45 16.82
CA ASP A 110 9.93 -11.04 16.45
C ASP A 110 8.50 -10.68 16.02
N PRO A 111 8.07 -9.41 16.19
CA PRO A 111 6.71 -9.01 15.83
C PRO A 111 6.37 -9.15 14.35
N ALA A 112 7.35 -9.05 13.44
CA ALA A 112 7.10 -9.14 12.00
C ALA A 112 6.75 -10.58 11.59
N SER A 113 7.45 -11.57 12.13
CA SER A 113 7.11 -12.98 11.98
C SER A 113 5.74 -13.30 12.59
N GLY A 114 5.44 -12.74 13.78
CA GLY A 114 4.13 -12.87 14.41
C GLY A 114 2.98 -12.30 13.55
N LEU A 115 3.16 -11.11 12.96
CA LEU A 115 2.19 -10.52 12.04
C LEU A 115 2.01 -11.36 10.76
N GLU A 116 3.10 -11.91 10.23
CA GLU A 116 3.04 -12.75 9.03
C GLU A 116 2.21 -14.02 9.28
N GLU A 117 2.36 -14.66 10.45
CA GLU A 117 1.50 -15.80 10.83
C GLU A 117 0.02 -15.40 10.93
N VAL A 118 -0.29 -14.24 11.52
CA VAL A 118 -1.66 -13.72 11.56
C VAL A 118 -2.21 -13.54 10.14
N ALA A 119 -1.42 -12.95 9.24
CA ALA A 119 -1.82 -12.73 7.85
C ALA A 119 -2.06 -14.06 7.09
N LEU A 120 -1.21 -15.07 7.31
CA LEU A 120 -1.36 -16.40 6.72
C LEU A 120 -2.61 -17.13 7.22
N GLU A 121 -2.87 -17.10 8.53
CA GLU A 121 -4.08 -17.69 9.12
C GLU A 121 -5.35 -17.06 8.55
N ARG A 122 -5.37 -15.72 8.40
CA ARG A 122 -6.50 -15.02 7.79
C ARG A 122 -6.67 -15.35 6.32
N ALA A 123 -5.57 -15.47 5.58
CA ALA A 123 -5.62 -15.87 4.18
C ALA A 123 -6.15 -17.30 4.01
N ALA A 124 -5.80 -18.22 4.92
CA ALA A 124 -6.28 -19.60 4.90
C ALA A 124 -7.77 -19.73 5.27
N ALA A 125 -8.30 -18.81 6.07
CA ALA A 125 -9.70 -18.81 6.50
C ALA A 125 -10.65 -18.06 5.54
N ALA A 126 -10.12 -17.32 4.56
CA ALA A 126 -10.91 -16.53 3.61
C ALA A 126 -11.02 -17.24 2.25
N ASP A 127 -12.07 -16.91 1.48
CA ASP A 127 -12.26 -17.39 0.08
C ASP A 127 -11.21 -16.83 -0.92
N GLY A 128 -10.20 -16.12 -0.42
CA GLY A 128 -9.17 -15.44 -1.22
C GLY A 128 -9.66 -14.14 -1.87
N PRO A 129 -8.73 -13.28 -2.33
CA PRO A 129 -9.09 -12.07 -3.05
C PRO A 129 -9.58 -12.38 -4.47
N ASP A 130 -10.48 -11.56 -5.01
CA ASP A 130 -10.96 -11.66 -6.39
C ASP A 130 -9.77 -11.66 -7.38
N PRO A 131 -9.57 -12.73 -8.18
CA PRO A 131 -8.46 -12.83 -9.12
C PRO A 131 -8.40 -11.70 -10.16
N LEU A 132 -9.54 -11.05 -10.45
CA LEU A 132 -9.58 -9.90 -11.37
C LEU A 132 -8.81 -8.70 -10.81
N LEU A 133 -8.68 -8.56 -9.49
CA LEU A 133 -8.00 -7.42 -8.86
C LEU A 133 -6.52 -7.37 -9.27
N ARG A 134 -5.84 -8.53 -9.29
CA ARG A 134 -4.46 -8.62 -9.77
C ARG A 134 -4.34 -8.21 -11.25
N ARG A 135 -5.32 -8.61 -12.08
CA ARG A 135 -5.36 -8.24 -13.50
C ARG A 135 -5.61 -6.73 -13.71
N ILE A 136 -6.45 -6.12 -12.88
CA ILE A 136 -6.68 -4.67 -12.87
C ILE A 136 -5.38 -3.93 -12.52
N VAL A 137 -4.72 -4.33 -11.43
CA VAL A 137 -3.45 -3.72 -10.99
C VAL A 137 -2.38 -3.86 -12.06
N ALA A 138 -2.22 -5.04 -12.66
CA ALA A 138 -1.26 -5.28 -13.73
C ALA A 138 -1.55 -4.41 -14.97
N ALA A 139 -2.81 -4.35 -15.42
CA ALA A 139 -3.18 -3.55 -16.59
C ALA A 139 -2.96 -2.05 -16.38
N LEU A 140 -3.43 -1.50 -15.26
CA LEU A 140 -3.25 -0.09 -14.92
C LEU A 140 -1.78 0.24 -14.63
N GLY A 141 -1.07 -0.67 -13.97
CA GLY A 141 0.37 -0.58 -13.68
C GLY A 141 1.25 -0.69 -14.93
N ALA A 142 0.75 -1.29 -16.01
CA ALA A 142 1.35 -1.23 -17.35
C ALA A 142 0.97 0.05 -18.12
N GLY A 143 0.16 0.94 -17.53
CA GLY A 143 -0.25 2.20 -18.14
C GLY A 143 -1.46 2.08 -19.08
N ARG A 144 -2.17 0.96 -19.08
CA ARG A 144 -3.38 0.80 -19.90
C ARG A 144 -4.46 1.79 -19.44
N PRO A 145 -5.16 2.47 -20.37
CA PRO A 145 -6.29 3.33 -20.03
C PRO A 145 -7.37 2.58 -19.24
N VAL A 146 -8.09 3.29 -18.37
CA VAL A 146 -9.14 2.70 -17.53
C VAL A 146 -10.25 2.03 -18.36
N ALA A 147 -10.69 2.69 -19.45
CA ALA A 147 -11.71 2.12 -20.34
C ALA A 147 -11.23 0.81 -21.00
N ALA A 148 -10.04 0.84 -21.61
CA ALA A 148 -9.44 -0.35 -22.21
C ALA A 148 -9.17 -1.48 -21.19
N THR A 149 -8.89 -1.13 -19.93
CA THR A 149 -8.79 -2.12 -18.84
C THR A 149 -10.15 -2.73 -18.52
N ALA A 150 -11.21 -1.94 -18.48
CA ALA A 150 -12.56 -2.43 -18.26
C ALA A 150 -12.99 -3.40 -19.38
N ASP A 151 -12.82 -2.98 -20.63
CA ASP A 151 -13.19 -3.78 -21.81
C ASP A 151 -12.41 -5.10 -21.87
N ALA A 152 -11.09 -5.05 -21.66
CA ALA A 152 -10.23 -6.24 -21.69
C ALA A 152 -10.53 -7.26 -20.57
N LEU A 153 -11.23 -6.83 -19.52
CA LEU A 153 -11.63 -7.68 -18.40
C LEU A 153 -13.13 -8.03 -18.43
N GLY A 154 -13.85 -7.63 -19.48
CA GLY A 154 -15.30 -7.85 -19.58
C GLY A 154 -16.10 -7.11 -18.51
N LEU A 155 -15.59 -5.99 -18.01
CA LEU A 155 -16.22 -5.19 -16.96
C LEU A 155 -16.83 -3.92 -17.56
N GLY A 156 -18.06 -3.60 -17.16
CA GLY A 156 -18.58 -2.25 -17.37
C GLY A 156 -17.85 -1.23 -16.48
N ALA A 157 -17.78 0.04 -16.90
CA ALA A 157 -17.11 1.11 -16.15
C ALA A 157 -17.60 1.24 -14.70
N ARG A 158 -18.91 1.10 -14.47
CA ARG A 158 -19.51 1.11 -13.12
C ARG A 158 -19.05 -0.07 -12.26
N GLN A 159 -18.91 -1.25 -12.86
CA GLN A 159 -18.46 -2.45 -12.14
C GLN A 159 -16.98 -2.34 -11.78
N LEU A 160 -16.13 -1.88 -12.71
CA LEU A 160 -14.72 -1.60 -12.43
C LEU A 160 -14.59 -0.58 -11.30
N HIS A 161 -15.34 0.52 -11.36
CA HIS A 161 -15.31 1.54 -10.32
C HIS A 161 -15.71 0.98 -8.94
N ARG A 162 -16.82 0.24 -8.85
CA ARG A 162 -17.28 -0.37 -7.59
C ARG A 162 -16.25 -1.36 -7.03
N ARG A 163 -15.69 -2.24 -7.87
CA ARG A 163 -14.63 -3.18 -7.45
C ARG A 163 -13.41 -2.41 -6.93
N SER A 164 -13.02 -1.33 -7.62
CA SER A 164 -11.87 -0.52 -7.21
C SER A 164 -12.08 0.16 -5.87
N LEU A 165 -13.27 0.71 -5.58
CA LEU A 165 -13.56 1.32 -4.28
C LEU A 165 -13.44 0.32 -3.13
N VAL A 166 -13.98 -0.89 -3.30
CA VAL A 166 -13.93 -1.93 -2.26
C VAL A 166 -12.51 -2.46 -2.07
N ALA A 167 -11.77 -2.67 -3.15
CA ALA A 167 -10.46 -3.30 -3.10
C ALA A 167 -9.30 -2.33 -2.79
N PHE A 168 -9.33 -1.12 -3.35
CA PHE A 168 -8.19 -0.18 -3.32
C PHE A 168 -8.53 1.15 -2.63
N GLY A 169 -9.77 1.33 -2.19
CA GLY A 169 -10.24 2.51 -1.47
C GLY A 169 -10.65 3.69 -2.36
N TYR A 170 -10.30 3.64 -3.64
CA TYR A 170 -10.59 4.71 -4.60
C TYR A 170 -10.85 4.14 -6.00
N GLY A 171 -11.34 5.00 -6.90
CA GLY A 171 -11.67 4.61 -8.27
C GLY A 171 -10.44 4.23 -9.11
N PRO A 172 -10.65 3.56 -10.26
CA PRO A 172 -9.58 3.06 -11.12
C PRO A 172 -8.68 4.17 -11.69
N LYS A 173 -9.19 5.40 -11.84
CA LYS A 173 -8.37 6.56 -12.25
C LYS A 173 -7.33 6.92 -11.19
N THR A 174 -7.72 6.96 -9.92
CA THR A 174 -6.79 7.22 -8.81
C THR A 174 -5.79 6.08 -8.68
N LEU A 175 -6.22 4.82 -8.81
CA LEU A 175 -5.29 3.69 -8.82
C LEU A 175 -4.27 3.78 -9.97
N ALA A 176 -4.72 4.06 -11.20
CA ALA A 176 -3.83 4.21 -12.35
C ALA A 176 -2.81 5.32 -12.13
N ARG A 177 -3.21 6.41 -11.48
CA ARG A 177 -2.36 7.54 -11.13
C ARG A 177 -1.32 7.16 -10.07
N VAL A 178 -1.71 6.46 -9.01
CA VAL A 178 -0.82 5.95 -7.97
C VAL A 178 0.21 4.97 -8.55
N LEU A 179 -0.23 4.00 -9.35
CA LEU A 179 0.67 3.02 -9.99
C LEU A 179 1.61 3.69 -11.01
N ARG A 180 1.17 4.76 -11.67
CA ARG A 180 2.00 5.58 -12.54
C ARG A 180 3.11 6.27 -11.77
N LEU A 181 2.81 6.86 -10.61
CA LEU A 181 3.79 7.46 -9.72
C LEU A 181 4.83 6.41 -9.29
N GLN A 182 4.38 5.24 -8.83
CA GLN A 182 5.29 4.15 -8.42
C GLN A 182 6.26 3.75 -9.53
N ARG A 183 5.77 3.61 -10.77
CA ARG A 183 6.61 3.35 -11.94
C ARG A 183 7.61 4.47 -12.22
N ALA A 184 7.20 5.73 -12.12
CA ALA A 184 8.09 6.87 -12.33
C ALA A 184 9.18 6.95 -11.24
N LEU A 185 8.84 6.66 -9.99
CA LEU A 185 9.79 6.61 -8.89
C LEU A 185 10.83 5.49 -9.08
N ALA A 186 10.40 4.31 -9.53
CA ALA A 186 11.32 3.22 -9.86
C ALA A 186 12.32 3.64 -10.95
N LEU A 187 11.84 4.16 -12.08
CA LEU A 187 12.69 4.64 -13.17
C LEU A 187 13.67 5.73 -12.72
N ALA A 188 13.19 6.71 -11.94
CA ALA A 188 14.03 7.80 -11.47
C ALA A 188 15.10 7.34 -10.46
N ARG A 189 14.78 6.33 -9.62
CA ARG A 189 15.76 5.69 -8.71
C ARG A 189 16.83 4.92 -9.47
N ASP A 190 16.48 4.34 -10.61
CA ASP A 190 17.41 3.68 -11.54
C ASP A 190 18.25 4.70 -12.35
N GLY A 191 18.12 5.99 -12.07
CA GLY A 191 18.92 7.05 -12.68
C GLY A 191 18.41 7.53 -14.04
N VAL A 192 17.21 7.12 -14.47
CA VAL A 192 16.62 7.57 -15.74
C VAL A 192 16.35 9.09 -15.67
N PRO A 193 16.80 9.89 -16.66
CA PRO A 193 16.55 11.33 -16.69
C PRO A 193 15.06 11.66 -16.58
N TYR A 194 14.71 12.77 -15.91
CA TYR A 194 13.30 13.05 -15.57
C TYR A 194 12.37 13.20 -16.79
N ALA A 195 12.86 13.75 -17.89
CA ALA A 195 12.09 13.84 -19.13
C ALA A 195 11.78 12.44 -19.72
N GLU A 196 12.76 11.54 -19.72
CA GLU A 196 12.59 10.16 -20.18
C GLU A 196 11.73 9.35 -19.19
N THR A 197 11.91 9.54 -17.89
CA THR A 197 11.06 8.98 -16.84
C THR A 197 9.60 9.37 -17.07
N ALA A 198 9.34 10.65 -17.36
CA ALA A 198 7.99 11.13 -17.65
C ALA A 198 7.38 10.37 -18.85
N ALA A 199 8.09 10.31 -19.98
CA ALA A 199 7.61 9.62 -21.18
C ALA A 199 7.38 8.12 -20.93
N ARG A 200 8.36 7.42 -20.35
CA ARG A 200 8.29 5.97 -20.06
C ARG A 200 7.24 5.63 -19.01
N ALA A 201 7.00 6.52 -18.07
CA ALA A 201 5.93 6.37 -17.10
C ALA A 201 4.56 6.84 -17.64
N GLY A 202 4.43 7.29 -18.88
CA GLY A 202 3.13 7.68 -19.45
C GLY A 202 2.60 9.02 -18.94
N TYR A 203 3.49 9.94 -18.55
CA TYR A 203 3.21 11.36 -18.42
C TYR A 203 3.34 12.05 -19.77
N ALA A 204 2.63 13.17 -19.93
CA ALA A 204 2.68 13.97 -21.15
C ALA A 204 4.04 14.66 -21.33
N ASP A 205 4.62 15.12 -20.21
CA ASP A 205 5.90 15.82 -20.14
C ASP A 205 6.42 15.81 -18.69
N GLN A 206 7.62 16.35 -18.50
CA GLN A 206 8.24 16.47 -17.18
C GLN A 206 7.46 17.39 -16.22
N ALA A 207 6.75 18.41 -16.72
CA ALA A 207 5.96 19.32 -15.89
C ALA A 207 4.69 18.65 -15.35
N HIS A 208 4.07 17.76 -16.13
CA HIS A 208 2.99 16.89 -15.70
C HIS A 208 3.50 15.93 -14.61
N LEU A 209 4.63 15.23 -14.82
CA LEU A 209 5.26 14.40 -13.79
C LEU A 209 5.49 15.20 -12.50
N ALA A 210 6.09 16.39 -12.61
CA ALA A 210 6.43 17.20 -11.43
C ALA A 210 5.21 17.74 -10.68
N ARG A 211 4.09 18.02 -11.36
CA ARG A 211 2.81 18.37 -10.72
C ARG A 211 2.20 17.18 -10.00
N ASP A 212 2.20 16.03 -10.67
CA ASP A 212 1.61 14.80 -10.13
C ASP A 212 2.34 14.30 -8.89
N VAL A 213 3.68 14.33 -8.94
CA VAL A 213 4.54 14.00 -7.79
C VAL A 213 4.27 14.96 -6.62
N ARG A 214 4.15 16.27 -6.86
CA ARG A 214 3.84 17.21 -5.77
C ARG A 214 2.48 16.97 -5.15
N GLU A 215 1.46 16.68 -5.95
CA GLU A 215 0.10 16.44 -5.45
C GLU A 215 -0.01 15.13 -4.66
N LEU A 216 0.65 14.06 -5.11
CA LEU A 216 0.59 12.76 -4.45
C LEU A 216 1.61 12.59 -3.34
N ALA A 217 2.77 13.22 -3.42
CA ALA A 217 3.86 13.02 -2.47
C ALA A 217 4.11 14.22 -1.54
N GLY A 218 3.52 15.38 -1.82
CA GLY A 218 3.75 16.63 -1.09
C GLY A 218 5.13 17.26 -1.31
N LEU A 219 6.05 16.57 -2.02
CA LEU A 219 7.43 17.00 -2.24
C LEU A 219 7.84 16.91 -3.72
N PRO A 220 8.85 17.68 -4.16
CA PRO A 220 9.43 17.50 -5.48
C PRO A 220 10.14 16.15 -5.65
N LEU A 221 10.15 15.62 -6.87
CA LEU A 221 10.78 14.32 -7.19
C LEU A 221 12.22 14.20 -6.69
N GLY A 222 13.07 15.21 -6.90
CA GLY A 222 14.46 15.19 -6.43
C GLY A 222 14.57 14.98 -4.92
N LYS A 223 13.72 15.64 -4.13
CA LYS A 223 13.70 15.48 -2.66
C LYS A 223 13.28 14.07 -2.21
N LEU A 224 12.38 13.43 -2.96
CA LEU A 224 11.99 12.04 -2.69
C LEU A 224 13.12 11.05 -2.96
N LEU A 225 14.00 11.35 -3.93
CA LEU A 225 15.14 10.50 -4.27
C LEU A 225 16.31 10.70 -3.30
N ASP A 226 16.51 11.93 -2.82
CA ASP A 226 17.55 12.25 -1.82
C ASP A 226 17.27 11.56 -0.47
N GLY A 227 16.01 11.41 -0.08
CA GLY A 227 15.58 10.76 1.17
C GLY A 227 15.47 9.23 1.11
N GLY A 228 15.80 8.61 -0.03
CA GLY A 228 15.75 7.16 -0.24
C GLY A 228 17.09 6.44 -0.07
N ARG A 229 18.12 7.12 0.45
CA ARG A 229 19.44 6.55 0.77
C ARG A 229 19.62 6.37 2.27
#